data_AF-F1LF38-F1
#
_entry.id   AF-F1LF38-F1
#
_cell.length_a   1.000
_cell.length_b   1.000
_cell.length_c   1.000
_cell.angle_alpha   90.00
_cell.angle_beta   90.00
_cell.angle_gamma   90.00
#
_symmetry.space_group_name_H-M   'P 1'
#
loop_
_entity.id
_entity.type
_entity.pdbx_description
1 polymer ?
#
loop_
_entity_poly.entity_id
_entity_poly.type
_entity_poly.pdbx_seq_one_letter_code
_entity_poly.pdbx_strand_id
1 'polypeptide(L)'
;MQGAAVAGGVAQEWASNAVPIATFEFILMAPTSAAIPIHEEPVTFLNQHEPYEVKCRKSETFGNTQHLFRTVVTLCFESRKNRFQAKELVAAWKARNSGKRFVEFDIAMSSNITDVKYGMFSAEFIWDGAEPHTSVFLKFFVASTDFTGIHNYLPFLYSLLILLSFIYIPSFLIYFTVFILFSD
;
A
#
# COMPACT_ATOMS: atom_id res chain seq x y z
N MET A 1 18.53 23.97 -56.68
CA MET A 1 18.88 24.53 -55.36
C MET A 1 17.75 25.43 -54.91
N GLN A 2 17.06 25.04 -53.84
CA GLN A 2 16.59 25.82 -52.69
C GLN A 2 15.35 25.12 -52.13
N GLY A 3 15.49 24.66 -50.88
CA GLY A 3 14.53 23.82 -50.19
C GLY A 3 13.27 24.57 -49.78
N ALA A 4 12.16 23.84 -49.81
CA ALA A 4 10.90 24.26 -49.23
C ALA A 4 10.95 24.06 -47.71
N ALA A 5 10.84 25.15 -46.96
CA ALA A 5 10.47 25.11 -45.55
C ALA A 5 8.94 25.02 -45.46
N VAL A 6 8.43 23.89 -44.98
CA VAL A 6 6.99 23.73 -44.70
C VAL A 6 6.72 24.22 -43.28
N ALA A 7 5.70 25.06 -43.18
CA ALA A 7 5.26 25.79 -42.01
C ALA A 7 4.99 24.90 -40.79
N GLY A 8 5.36 25.42 -39.61
CA GLY A 8 5.04 24.83 -38.31
C GLY A 8 3.53 24.71 -38.13
N GLY A 9 3.06 23.47 -38.00
CA GLY A 9 1.73 23.14 -37.52
C GLY A 9 1.74 23.09 -36.00
N VAL A 10 0.88 23.92 -35.40
CA VAL A 10 0.55 23.92 -33.97
C VAL A 10 -0.02 22.55 -33.61
N ALA A 11 0.81 21.68 -33.02
CA ALA A 11 0.35 20.46 -32.35
C ALA A 11 0.07 20.79 -30.89
N GLN A 12 -0.98 21.58 -30.68
CA GLN A 12 -1.55 21.84 -29.36
C GLN A 12 -3.07 21.64 -29.49
N GLU A 13 -3.68 21.10 -28.45
CA GLU A 13 -5.12 20.83 -28.31
C GLU A 13 -5.66 19.48 -28.80
N TRP A 14 -5.08 18.38 -28.31
CA TRP A 14 -5.89 17.25 -27.81
C TRP A 14 -5.43 16.71 -26.45
N ALA A 15 -4.66 17.49 -25.68
CA ALA A 15 -4.45 17.16 -24.28
C ALA A 15 -5.81 17.21 -23.58
N SER A 16 -6.33 16.03 -23.26
CA SER A 16 -7.63 15.78 -22.65
C SER A 16 -7.91 16.79 -21.54
N ASN A 17 -9.09 17.41 -21.57
CA ASN A 17 -9.71 18.13 -20.45
C ASN A 17 -10.06 17.16 -19.28
N ALA A 18 -9.16 16.25 -18.92
CA ALA A 18 -9.25 15.51 -17.68
C ALA A 18 -8.98 16.52 -16.56
N VAL A 19 -10.01 16.87 -15.80
CA VAL A 19 -9.82 17.51 -14.50
C VAL A 19 -8.79 16.65 -13.76
N PRO A 20 -7.63 17.19 -13.36
CA PRO A 20 -6.62 16.38 -12.69
C PRO A 20 -7.29 15.78 -11.46
N ILE A 21 -7.47 14.46 -11.48
CA ILE A 21 -8.04 13.76 -10.33
C ILE A 21 -7.09 14.05 -9.19
N ALA A 22 -7.64 14.56 -8.10
CA ALA A 22 -6.90 14.85 -6.91
C ALA A 22 -6.42 13.50 -6.34
N THR A 23 -5.16 13.12 -6.61
CA THR A 23 -4.60 11.81 -6.26
C THR A 23 -3.69 11.89 -5.04
N PHE A 24 -3.60 10.77 -4.33
CA PHE A 24 -2.60 10.52 -3.29
C PHE A 24 -1.66 9.43 -3.81
N GLU A 25 -0.38 9.51 -3.45
CA GLU A 25 0.62 8.51 -3.77
C GLU A 25 1.21 7.95 -2.48
N PHE A 26 1.27 6.62 -2.38
CA PHE A 26 1.94 5.92 -1.29
C PHE A 26 3.00 5.00 -1.90
N ILE A 27 4.27 5.27 -1.61
CA ILE A 27 5.39 4.53 -2.18
C ILE A 27 6.03 3.72 -1.07
N LEU A 28 5.94 2.40 -1.17
CA LEU A 28 6.67 1.49 -0.31
C LEU A 28 8.13 1.39 -0.77
N MET A 29 9.05 1.71 0.12
CA MET A 29 10.49 1.59 -0.10
C MET A 29 10.96 0.21 0.38
N ALA A 30 10.76 -0.80 -0.47
CA ALA A 30 11.23 -2.15 -0.24
C ALA A 30 11.77 -2.78 -1.53
N PRO A 31 12.68 -3.75 -1.45
CA PRO A 31 13.11 -4.50 -2.62
C PRO A 31 11.94 -5.24 -3.28
N THR A 32 11.62 -4.88 -4.52
CA THR A 32 10.65 -5.61 -5.36
C THR A 32 11.41 -6.64 -6.20
N SER A 33 10.79 -7.79 -6.49
CA SER A 33 11.40 -8.84 -7.33
C SER A 33 11.83 -8.31 -8.70
N ALA A 34 12.85 -8.93 -9.31
CA ALA A 34 13.20 -8.66 -10.71
C ALA A 34 12.03 -8.99 -11.65
N ALA A 35 12.03 -8.39 -12.84
CA ALA A 35 10.94 -8.40 -13.82
C ALA A 35 10.21 -9.76 -13.93
N ILE A 36 8.90 -9.67 -13.72
CA ILE A 36 7.91 -10.75 -13.78
C ILE A 36 7.52 -10.97 -15.26
N PRO A 37 7.13 -12.19 -15.67
CA PRO A 37 6.46 -12.40 -16.95
C PRO A 37 5.28 -11.42 -17.14
N ILE A 38 4.99 -11.03 -18.38
CA ILE A 38 4.03 -9.97 -18.78
C ILE A 38 2.60 -10.18 -18.21
N HIS A 39 2.29 -11.31 -17.58
CA HIS A 39 0.97 -11.70 -17.10
C HIS A 39 0.86 -11.84 -15.57
N GLU A 40 1.89 -11.51 -14.80
CA GLU A 40 1.88 -11.61 -13.34
C GLU A 40 2.02 -10.23 -12.67
N GLU A 41 1.41 -10.06 -11.49
CA GLU A 41 1.48 -8.82 -10.72
C GLU A 41 2.74 -8.76 -9.84
N PRO A 42 3.37 -7.58 -9.66
CA PRO A 42 4.62 -7.45 -8.91
C PRO A 42 4.46 -7.78 -7.43
N VAL A 43 5.35 -8.66 -6.96
CA VAL A 43 5.45 -9.05 -5.55
C VAL A 43 6.56 -8.28 -4.85
N THR A 44 6.27 -7.80 -3.64
CA THR A 44 7.27 -7.17 -2.76
C THR A 44 7.43 -7.99 -1.49
N PHE A 45 8.58 -8.63 -1.34
CA PHE A 45 8.87 -9.48 -0.19
C PHE A 45 9.24 -8.65 1.03
N LEU A 46 8.48 -8.83 2.11
CA LEU A 46 8.71 -8.16 3.39
C LEU A 46 9.02 -9.17 4.48
N ASN A 47 9.99 -8.84 5.32
CA ASN A 47 10.38 -9.60 6.49
C ASN A 47 9.57 -9.16 7.71
N GLN A 48 9.33 -10.09 8.63
CA GLN A 48 8.77 -9.75 9.94
C GLN A 48 9.76 -8.90 10.74
N HIS A 49 9.23 -8.01 11.57
CA HIS A 49 9.95 -7.16 12.52
C HIS A 49 10.94 -6.16 11.90
N GLU A 50 11.14 -6.18 10.59
CA GLU A 50 11.87 -5.16 9.85
C GLU A 50 10.96 -3.96 9.51
N PRO A 51 11.44 -2.72 9.68
CA PRO A 51 10.71 -1.52 9.30
C PRO A 51 10.86 -1.22 7.80
N TYR A 52 9.74 -0.95 7.12
CA TYR A 52 9.71 -0.51 5.72
C TYR A 52 9.10 0.88 5.60
N GLU A 53 9.81 1.82 4.96
CA GLU A 53 9.32 3.18 4.74
C GLU A 53 8.18 3.19 3.72
N VAL A 54 7.11 3.90 4.02
CA VAL A 54 6.07 4.30 3.06
C VAL A 54 6.06 5.82 2.98
N LYS A 55 6.39 6.35 1.80
CA LYS A 55 6.32 7.79 1.53
C LYS A 55 4.91 8.16 1.14
N CYS A 56 4.35 9.17 1.80
CA CYS A 56 3.01 9.68 1.55
C CYS A 56 3.10 10.99 0.76
N ARG A 57 2.37 11.11 -0.33
CA ARG A 57 2.31 12.35 -1.12
C ARG A 57 0.89 12.67 -1.54
N LYS A 58 0.61 13.97 -1.62
CA LYS A 58 -0.61 14.53 -2.17
C LYS A 58 -0.27 15.16 -3.51
N SER A 59 -1.09 14.95 -4.54
CA SER A 59 -0.94 15.68 -5.81
C SER A 59 -1.06 17.18 -5.59
N GLU A 60 -0.25 17.97 -6.30
CA GLU A 60 -0.33 19.44 -6.31
C GLU A 60 -1.68 19.95 -6.82
N THR A 61 -2.38 19.14 -7.60
CA THR A 61 -3.72 19.45 -8.11
C THR A 61 -4.83 19.21 -7.09
N PHE A 62 -4.51 18.62 -5.93
CA PHE A 62 -5.44 18.48 -4.82
C PHE A 62 -5.58 19.81 -4.08
N GLY A 63 -6.77 20.40 -4.14
CA GLY A 63 -7.08 21.75 -3.64
C GLY A 63 -6.42 22.11 -2.30
N ASN A 64 -6.00 23.37 -2.18
CA ASN A 64 -5.18 23.86 -1.06
C ASN A 64 -5.96 24.11 0.25
N THR A 65 -7.28 23.94 0.25
CA THR A 65 -8.11 24.18 1.43
C THR A 65 -7.99 23.08 2.48
N GLN A 66 -7.53 21.89 2.09
CA GLN A 66 -7.39 20.74 2.98
C GLN A 66 -5.98 20.14 2.89
N HIS A 67 -5.42 19.92 4.07
CA HIS A 67 -4.04 19.46 4.22
C HIS A 67 -3.89 18.34 5.26
N LEU A 68 -4.83 18.16 6.20
CA LEU A 68 -4.81 17.01 7.11
C LEU A 68 -5.60 15.83 6.54
N PHE A 69 -4.96 14.66 6.45
CA PHE A 69 -5.55 13.44 5.91
C PHE A 69 -5.40 12.28 6.89
N ARG A 70 -6.44 11.45 7.01
CA ARG A 70 -6.35 10.18 7.74
C ARG A 70 -6.10 9.04 6.75
N THR A 71 -5.02 8.31 6.97
CA THR A 71 -4.67 7.11 6.20
C THR A 71 -4.81 5.87 7.08
N VAL A 72 -5.48 4.84 6.56
CA VAL A 72 -5.62 3.53 7.20
C VAL A 72 -4.86 2.49 6.39
N VAL A 73 -3.79 1.95 6.98
CA VAL A 73 -3.04 0.80 6.48
C VAL A 73 -3.78 -0.46 6.91
N THR A 74 -4.20 -1.30 5.98
CA THR A 74 -4.92 -2.55 6.29
C THR A 74 -4.23 -3.75 5.65
N LEU A 75 -3.94 -4.78 6.44
CA LEU A 75 -3.54 -6.09 5.96
C LEU A 75 -4.79 -6.92 5.67
N CYS A 76 -4.94 -7.35 4.43
CA CYS A 76 -6.04 -8.17 3.98
C CYS A 76 -5.55 -9.43 3.28
N PHE A 77 -6.36 -10.48 3.25
CA PHE A 77 -6.15 -11.56 2.28
C PHE A 77 -6.65 -11.11 0.91
N GLU A 78 -5.87 -11.43 -0.12
CA GLU A 78 -6.12 -11.08 -1.53
C GLU A 78 -7.53 -11.43 -1.99
N SER A 79 -7.94 -12.69 -1.79
CA SER A 79 -9.26 -13.15 -2.17
C SER A 79 -10.19 -13.35 -0.97
N ARG A 80 -11.51 -13.21 -1.21
CA ARG A 80 -12.54 -13.53 -0.21
C ARG A 80 -12.47 -15.00 0.22
N LYS A 81 -12.08 -15.90 -0.69
CA LYS A 81 -11.87 -17.33 -0.42
C LYS A 81 -10.74 -17.53 0.59
N ASN A 82 -9.59 -16.88 0.35
CA ASN A 82 -8.41 -16.96 1.23
C ASN A 82 -8.75 -16.42 2.61
N ARG A 83 -9.51 -15.31 2.68
CA ARG A 83 -9.99 -14.74 3.95
C ARG A 83 -10.87 -15.70 4.74
N PHE A 84 -11.79 -16.40 4.07
CA PHE A 84 -12.68 -17.35 4.73
C PHE A 84 -11.90 -18.56 5.24
N GLN A 85 -10.99 -19.10 4.43
CA GLN A 85 -10.15 -20.24 4.79
C GLN A 85 -9.16 -19.92 5.92
N ALA A 86 -8.60 -18.71 5.93
CA ALA A 86 -7.64 -18.28 6.96
C ALA A 86 -8.29 -17.95 8.31
N LYS A 87 -9.62 -17.94 8.43
CA LYS A 87 -10.32 -17.47 9.65
C LYS A 87 -9.87 -18.21 10.92
N GLU A 88 -9.81 -19.54 10.87
CA GLU A 88 -9.39 -20.37 12.01
C GLU A 88 -7.90 -20.18 12.32
N LEU A 89 -7.06 -20.04 11.28
CA LEU A 89 -5.63 -19.82 11.45
C LEU A 89 -5.33 -18.42 12.02
N VAL A 90 -6.14 -17.42 11.68
CA VAL A 90 -6.12 -16.09 12.29
C VAL A 90 -6.55 -16.14 13.76
N ALA A 91 -7.57 -16.94 14.10
CA ALA A 91 -7.95 -17.16 15.49
C ALA A 91 -6.83 -17.84 16.29
N ALA A 92 -6.21 -18.88 15.72
CA ALA A 92 -5.04 -19.54 16.31
C ALA A 92 -3.84 -18.59 16.44
N TRP A 93 -3.60 -17.71 15.46
CA TRP A 93 -2.58 -16.67 15.54
C TRP A 93 -2.86 -15.71 16.71
N LYS A 94 -4.09 -15.25 16.85
CA LYS A 94 -4.49 -14.37 17.97
C LYS A 94 -4.25 -15.02 19.31
N ALA A 95 -4.60 -16.31 19.44
CA ALA A 95 -4.41 -17.05 20.68
C ALA A 95 -2.93 -17.19 21.06
N ARG A 96 -2.04 -17.47 20.09
CA ARG A 96 -0.59 -17.61 20.36
C ARG A 96 0.14 -16.27 20.53
N ASN A 97 -0.41 -15.19 19.98
CA ASN A 97 0.17 -13.85 19.97
C ASN A 97 -0.72 -12.83 20.69
N SER A 98 -1.14 -13.15 21.91
CA SER A 98 -2.00 -12.25 22.71
C SER A 98 -1.38 -10.85 22.84
N GLY A 99 -2.19 -9.82 22.58
CA GLY A 99 -1.77 -8.42 22.63
C GLY A 99 -0.98 -7.91 21.41
N LYS A 100 -0.53 -8.79 20.51
CA LYS A 100 0.11 -8.38 19.25
C LYS A 100 -0.94 -8.12 18.17
N ARG A 101 -0.52 -7.35 17.16
CA ARG A 101 -1.27 -7.04 15.95
C ARG A 101 -0.43 -7.34 14.72
N PHE A 102 -1.04 -7.39 13.54
CA PHE A 102 -0.32 -7.77 12.32
C PHE A 102 0.66 -6.71 11.86
N VAL A 103 0.33 -5.43 12.09
CA VAL A 103 1.11 -4.28 11.64
C VAL A 103 1.18 -3.22 12.73
N GLU A 104 2.37 -2.67 12.93
CA GLU A 104 2.61 -1.49 13.77
C GLU A 104 3.42 -0.45 13.00
N PHE A 105 3.50 0.75 13.55
CA PHE A 105 4.38 1.79 13.03
C PHE A 105 5.63 1.89 13.88
N ASP A 106 6.80 2.01 13.25
CA ASP A 106 7.99 2.49 13.93
C ASP A 106 7.91 4.02 14.05
N ILE A 107 7.36 4.48 15.17
CA ILE A 107 7.13 5.92 15.43
C ILE A 107 8.45 6.70 15.46
N ALA A 108 9.54 6.09 15.93
CA ALA A 108 10.83 6.77 16.03
C ALA A 108 11.45 7.08 14.67
N MET A 109 11.15 6.26 13.66
CA MET A 109 11.62 6.46 12.28
C MET A 109 10.63 7.26 11.42
N SER A 110 9.36 7.32 11.82
CA SER A 110 8.30 8.00 11.06
C SER A 110 8.35 9.51 11.23
N SER A 111 7.85 10.26 10.23
CA SER A 111 7.86 11.72 10.21
C SER A 111 6.52 12.28 9.73
N ASN A 112 6.10 13.40 10.33
CA ASN A 112 4.87 14.12 10.01
C ASN A 112 3.58 13.28 10.15
N ILE A 113 3.55 12.40 11.16
CA ILE A 113 2.37 11.59 11.51
C ILE A 113 1.88 11.88 12.93
N THR A 114 0.56 11.84 13.13
CA THR A 114 -0.13 12.08 14.42
C THR A 114 -1.37 11.20 14.54
N ASP A 115 -2.07 11.23 15.69
CA ASP A 115 -3.32 10.47 15.95
C ASP A 115 -3.23 8.99 15.53
N VAL A 116 -2.15 8.31 15.94
CA VAL A 116 -1.92 6.92 15.58
C VAL A 116 -2.86 6.01 16.37
N LYS A 117 -3.59 5.15 15.65
CA LYS A 117 -4.45 4.12 16.23
C LYS A 117 -4.18 2.77 15.59
N TYR A 118 -4.41 1.72 16.37
CA TYR A 118 -4.13 0.35 15.94
C TYR A 118 -5.39 -0.52 16.02
N GLY A 119 -5.61 -1.28 14.96
CA GLY A 119 -6.48 -2.45 14.93
C GLY A 119 -5.66 -3.74 14.89
N MET A 120 -6.35 -4.87 14.85
CA MET A 120 -5.70 -6.18 14.72
C MET A 120 -4.96 -6.32 13.38
N PHE A 121 -5.62 -5.90 12.31
CA PHE A 121 -5.15 -6.02 10.92
C PHE A 121 -4.83 -4.66 10.30
N SER A 122 -4.93 -3.58 11.08
CA SER A 122 -4.83 -2.24 10.55
C SER A 122 -4.07 -1.32 11.50
N ALA A 123 -3.51 -0.26 10.94
CA ALA A 123 -2.95 0.85 11.66
C ALA A 123 -3.33 2.13 10.91
N GLU A 124 -3.74 3.17 11.63
CA GLU A 124 -4.11 4.45 11.03
C GLU A 124 -3.33 5.60 11.64
N PHE A 125 -3.16 6.66 10.85
CA PHE A 125 -2.48 7.88 11.25
C PHE A 125 -3.06 9.08 10.50
N ILE A 126 -2.90 10.26 11.09
CA ILE A 126 -3.15 11.55 10.44
C ILE A 126 -1.81 12.13 9.98
N TRP A 127 -1.77 12.69 8.77
CA TRP A 127 -0.60 13.38 8.24
C TRP A 127 -1.01 14.67 7.54
N ASP A 128 -0.05 15.60 7.46
CA ASP A 128 -0.18 16.85 6.75
C ASP A 128 0.39 16.70 5.32
N GLY A 129 -0.47 16.84 4.31
CA GLY A 129 -0.09 16.79 2.90
C GLY A 129 0.42 18.12 2.34
N ALA A 130 0.51 19.18 3.15
CA ALA A 130 1.30 20.37 2.84
C ALA A 130 2.77 20.21 3.27
N GLU A 131 3.06 19.35 4.25
CA GLU A 131 4.42 19.10 4.71
C GLU A 131 5.18 18.19 3.72
N PRO A 132 6.41 18.56 3.33
CA PRO A 132 7.21 17.71 2.47
C PRO A 132 7.75 16.51 3.28
N HIS A 133 8.02 15.40 2.57
CA HIS A 133 8.68 14.20 3.12
C HIS A 133 7.90 13.42 4.20
N THR A 134 6.58 13.53 4.27
CA THR A 134 5.78 12.65 5.15
C THR A 134 6.06 11.17 4.88
N SER A 135 6.49 10.46 5.92
CA SER A 135 6.83 9.04 5.84
C SER A 135 6.37 8.27 7.07
N VAL A 136 5.88 7.05 6.85
CA VAL A 136 5.52 6.11 7.92
C VAL A 136 6.31 4.82 7.75
N PHE A 137 6.90 4.31 8.82
CA PHE A 137 7.64 3.05 8.79
C PHE A 137 6.76 1.91 9.30
N LEU A 138 6.47 0.94 8.44
CA LEU A 138 5.63 -0.22 8.76
C LEU A 138 6.48 -1.37 9.30
N LYS A 139 6.06 -1.95 10.43
CA LYS A 139 6.61 -3.22 10.95
C LYS A 139 5.53 -4.29 10.96
N PHE A 140 5.84 -5.45 10.39
CA PHE A 140 4.92 -6.58 10.30
C PHE A 140 5.27 -7.63 11.35
N PHE A 141 4.26 -8.17 12.04
CA PHE A 141 4.43 -9.21 13.06
C PHE A 141 3.82 -10.54 12.64
N VAL A 142 3.27 -10.58 11.44
CA VAL A 142 2.63 -11.74 10.84
C VAL A 142 3.40 -12.14 9.59
N ALA A 143 3.53 -13.44 9.34
CA ALA A 143 4.14 -13.99 8.14
C ALA A 143 3.14 -14.85 7.37
N SER A 144 3.36 -15.10 6.09
CA SER A 144 2.53 -16.05 5.32
C SER A 144 2.62 -17.48 5.86
N THR A 145 3.77 -17.88 6.43
CA THR A 145 3.96 -19.14 7.18
C THR A 145 2.93 -19.35 8.28
N ASP A 146 2.43 -18.27 8.87
CA ASP A 146 1.51 -18.32 9.99
C ASP A 146 0.16 -18.95 9.62
N PHE A 147 -0.12 -19.10 8.33
CA PHE A 147 -1.39 -19.59 7.78
C PHE A 147 -1.23 -20.70 6.74
N THR A 148 -0.09 -21.42 6.72
CA THR A 148 0.15 -22.54 5.78
C THR A 148 -0.71 -23.78 6.05
N GLY A 149 -1.54 -23.79 7.10
CA GLY A 149 -2.46 -24.89 7.44
C GLY A 149 -3.71 -24.99 6.55
N ILE A 150 -3.85 -24.16 5.51
CA ILE A 150 -4.94 -24.23 4.53
C ILE A 150 -4.66 -25.42 3.58
N HIS A 151 -5.00 -26.63 4.01
CA HIS A 151 -5.02 -27.91 3.26
C HIS A 151 -4.04 -28.10 2.07
N ASN A 152 -3.02 -28.94 2.27
CA ASN A 152 -2.31 -29.73 1.24
C ASN A 152 -1.86 -29.02 -0.04
N TYR A 153 -1.05 -27.99 0.11
CA TYR A 153 -0.21 -27.47 -0.96
C TYR A 153 1.24 -27.40 -0.47
N LEU A 154 2.15 -27.87 -1.32
CA LEU A 154 3.54 -28.21 -1.00
C LEU A 154 4.35 -26.98 -0.53
N PRO A 155 5.48 -27.19 0.18
CA PRO A 155 6.17 -26.11 0.89
C PRO A 155 7.16 -25.40 -0.04
N PHE A 156 6.71 -24.50 -0.92
CA PHE A 156 7.67 -23.65 -1.64
C PHE A 156 7.19 -22.19 -1.78
N LEU A 157 7.93 -21.33 -1.06
CA LEU A 157 8.12 -19.88 -1.20
C LEU A 157 7.00 -18.94 -0.72
N TYR A 158 7.40 -18.16 0.30
CA TYR A 158 6.62 -17.21 1.08
C TYR A 158 6.40 -15.91 0.31
N SER A 159 5.16 -15.42 0.22
CA SER A 159 4.86 -14.16 -0.48
C SER A 159 3.84 -13.30 0.28
N LEU A 160 4.16 -12.02 0.46
CA LEU A 160 3.22 -10.94 0.79
C LEU A 160 3.21 -10.05 -0.47
N LEU A 161 2.06 -9.73 -1.05
CA LEU A 161 1.98 -8.88 -2.25
C LEU A 161 1.20 -7.63 -1.91
N ILE A 162 1.84 -6.48 -2.07
CA ILE A 162 1.22 -5.20 -1.77
C ILE A 162 0.59 -4.68 -3.06
N LEU A 163 -0.68 -5.01 -3.30
CA LEU A 163 -1.48 -4.27 -4.28
C LEU A 163 -2.08 -3.04 -3.61
N LEU A 164 -1.58 -1.89 -4.03
CA LEU A 164 -2.10 -0.58 -3.66
C LEU A 164 -3.48 -0.40 -4.29
N SER A 165 -4.54 -0.82 -3.59
CA SER A 165 -5.91 -0.52 -3.99
C SER A 165 -6.40 0.73 -3.25
N PHE A 166 -6.57 1.81 -4.01
CA PHE A 166 -7.16 3.06 -3.55
C PHE A 166 -8.69 2.94 -3.60
N ILE A 167 -9.36 3.18 -2.48
CA ILE A 167 -10.81 3.40 -2.47
C ILE A 167 -11.06 4.81 -1.95
N TYR A 168 -11.49 5.70 -2.85
CA TYR A 168 -11.96 7.03 -2.53
C TYR A 168 -13.39 6.97 -2.00
N ILE A 169 -13.62 7.46 -0.78
CA ILE A 169 -14.95 7.69 -0.20
C ILE A 169 -14.99 9.16 0.23
N PRO A 170 -16.08 9.92 -0.01
CA PRO A 170 -16.09 11.38 0.06
C PRO A 170 -16.17 11.94 1.49
N SER A 171 -15.35 11.42 2.40
CA SER A 171 -15.21 11.90 3.78
C SER A 171 -13.82 11.53 4.33
N PHE A 172 -12.78 12.17 3.79
CA PHE A 172 -11.42 12.34 4.36
C PHE A 172 -10.68 11.10 4.91
N LEU A 173 -11.11 9.90 4.52
CA LEU A 173 -10.53 8.63 4.93
C LEU A 173 -9.89 7.97 3.70
N ILE A 174 -8.58 7.75 3.76
CA ILE A 174 -7.80 7.15 2.69
C ILE A 174 -7.44 5.73 3.09
N TYR A 175 -7.80 4.76 2.26
CA TYR A 175 -7.44 3.35 2.48
C TYR A 175 -6.18 3.00 1.69
N PHE A 176 -5.19 2.47 2.41
CA PHE A 176 -3.98 1.87 1.87
C PHE A 176 -4.01 0.38 2.24
N THR A 177 -4.17 -0.49 1.26
CA THR A 177 -4.29 -1.94 1.51
C THR A 177 -3.00 -2.66 1.15
N VAL A 178 -2.55 -3.53 2.05
CA VAL A 178 -1.45 -4.48 1.87
C VAL A 178 -2.08 -5.87 1.83
N PHE A 179 -1.82 -6.66 0.77
CA PHE A 179 -2.36 -8.02 0.70
C PHE A 179 -1.38 -9.08 1.20
N ILE A 180 -1.91 -10.04 1.95
CA ILE A 180 -1.23 -11.29 2.31
C ILE A 180 -1.56 -12.31 1.24
N LEU A 181 -0.54 -12.78 0.53
CA LEU A 181 -0.67 -13.85 -0.44
C LEU A 181 -0.35 -15.20 0.17
N PHE A 182 -0.97 -16.21 -0.43
CA PHE A 182 -0.65 -17.61 -0.25
C PHE A 182 -0.46 -18.18 -1.64
N SER A 183 0.69 -18.82 -1.88
CA SER A 183 0.83 -19.67 -3.06
C SER A 183 0.16 -21.02 -2.76
N ASP A 184 -0.48 -21.58 -3.79
CA ASP A 184 -0.72 -23.01 -3.93
C ASP A 184 0.61 -23.76 -4.19
#